data_AF-A0A3M7CJ58-F1
#
_entry.id   AF-A0A3M7CJ58-F1
#
_cell.length_a   1.000
_cell.length_b   1.000
_cell.length_c   1.000
_cell.angle_alpha   90.00
_cell.angle_beta   90.00
_cell.angle_gamma   90.00
#
_symmetry.space_group_name_H-M   'P 1'
#
loop_
_entity.id
_entity.type
_entity.pdbx_description
1 polymer ?
#
loop_
_entity_poly.entity_id
_entity_poly.type
_entity_poly.pdbx_seq_one_letter_code
_entity_poly.pdbx_strand_id
1 'polypeptide(L)'
;MAFTFTNTSCPKPFLDLDDYPYTAGFERGRFCGAFRADLTCCLPCPLEYWSYSDDFTHNVHVAHWVNLPAMVCQIFLLLTFIVLPPEKSHRHYLSVGLCLALILLELGFIVPLAAKPDMCADSITPHDLQSDLSCGWSGALLELGAMAGVIWILLRSLWTHLRVCYDIKHTQNYVWASHLIGWGVPGIFLAISLPVTGVSYRLGTTCIPNQHYSFVTWFGWLIAFACLAALLQFGTTGFCLFLYARHFWQNGSRETEAYDVSTAGLAAEGQRRPSIRLGKRLAWRRVQKVLFLQWRSIVLSIFVIIETVFFGAVYVAAARAVDATRRPTKRPDVLRFLVCLIVNEGDKEACLPFTRSLGLGERTVIASFYMSALIGIFTFLVMVRRSMLIGWYDILRHPGRTWRRDSSKSGPQDPTSKRSSGGSVRFAETSPFAAIGTLPEPEDSIRKMSMPEAGDVTTRHEGIPASWFDEDVEQEKKTRCGHYTQS
;
A
#
# COMPACT_ATOMS: atom_id res chain seq x y z
N MET A 1 10.25 45.25 -26.08
CA MET A 1 9.32 46.40 -26.04
C MET A 1 8.84 46.53 -24.62
N ALA A 2 8.82 47.73 -24.04
CA ALA A 2 8.21 47.96 -22.73
C ALA A 2 6.76 48.35 -22.95
N PHE A 3 5.82 47.55 -22.45
CA PHE A 3 4.39 47.86 -22.52
C PHE A 3 4.03 48.88 -21.42
N THR A 4 3.97 50.16 -21.77
CA THR A 4 3.51 51.21 -20.87
C THR A 4 1.99 51.27 -20.88
N PHE A 5 1.35 50.48 -20.02
CA PHE A 5 -0.09 50.57 -19.78
C PHE A 5 -0.43 51.92 -19.10
N THR A 6 -1.49 52.58 -19.58
CA THR A 6 -1.92 53.91 -19.13
C THR A 6 -2.99 53.88 -18.03
N ASN A 7 -3.59 52.71 -17.76
CA ASN A 7 -4.53 52.55 -16.66
C ASN A 7 -3.82 52.62 -15.30
N THR A 8 -4.55 53.16 -14.31
CA THR A 8 -4.18 53.16 -12.89
C THR A 8 -4.57 51.87 -12.16
N SER A 9 -5.42 51.03 -12.78
CA SER A 9 -5.87 49.73 -12.28
C SER A 9 -5.29 48.57 -13.09
N CYS A 10 -5.33 47.37 -12.52
CA CYS A 10 -4.96 46.14 -13.22
C CYS A 10 -5.77 45.92 -14.51
N PRO A 11 -5.14 45.47 -15.61
CA PRO A 11 -5.85 45.14 -16.83
C PRO A 11 -6.65 43.84 -16.64
N LYS A 12 -7.86 43.75 -17.21
CA LYS A 12 -8.64 42.51 -17.20
C LYS A 12 -7.84 41.35 -17.85
N PRO A 13 -7.96 40.10 -17.35
CA PRO A 13 -8.82 39.65 -16.26
C PRO A 13 -8.21 39.80 -14.84
N PHE A 14 -7.09 40.51 -14.69
CA PHE A 14 -6.38 40.61 -13.42
C PHE A 14 -7.06 41.58 -12.45
N LEU A 15 -6.94 41.26 -11.16
CA LEU A 15 -7.46 42.01 -10.03
C LEU A 15 -6.30 42.71 -9.29
N ASP A 16 -6.56 43.82 -8.62
CA ASP A 16 -5.58 44.47 -7.76
C ASP A 16 -5.38 43.66 -6.46
N LEU A 17 -4.18 43.67 -5.88
CA LEU A 17 -3.92 43.01 -4.61
C LEU A 17 -4.51 43.79 -3.43
N ASP A 18 -4.53 45.12 -3.52
CA ASP A 18 -4.93 46.00 -2.41
C ASP A 18 -6.46 46.00 -2.20
N ASP A 19 -7.25 45.65 -3.23
CA ASP A 19 -8.70 45.39 -3.12
C ASP A 19 -9.02 44.12 -2.30
N TYR A 20 -8.06 43.21 -2.13
CA TYR A 20 -8.23 41.89 -1.50
C TYR A 20 -7.24 41.67 -0.34
N PRO A 21 -7.34 42.44 0.76
CA PRO A 21 -6.52 42.23 1.95
C PRO A 21 -6.69 40.80 2.48
N TYR A 22 -5.61 40.22 3.03
CA TYR A 22 -5.63 38.83 3.49
C TYR A 22 -6.58 38.64 4.70
N THR A 23 -7.52 37.72 4.57
CA THR A 23 -8.50 37.37 5.61
C THR A 23 -8.47 35.88 5.99
N ALA A 24 -8.36 34.99 5.00
CA ALA A 24 -8.36 33.54 5.15
C ALA A 24 -7.71 32.83 3.95
N GLY A 25 -7.48 31.52 4.05
CA GLY A 25 -6.98 30.69 2.95
C GLY A 25 -5.46 30.67 2.79
N PHE A 26 -4.98 30.01 1.73
CA PHE A 26 -3.56 29.85 1.49
C PHE A 26 -3.00 31.06 0.71
N GLU A 27 -2.60 32.10 1.44
CA GLU A 27 -2.00 33.35 0.92
C GLU A 27 -0.94 33.10 -0.17
N ARG A 28 -0.02 32.15 0.07
CA ARG A 28 1.07 31.80 -0.88
C ARG A 28 0.59 31.05 -2.13
N GLY A 29 -0.70 30.77 -2.24
CA GLY A 29 -1.38 30.27 -3.43
C GLY A 29 -1.84 31.39 -4.38
N ARG A 30 -1.97 32.65 -3.89
CA ARG A 30 -2.33 33.82 -4.70
C ARG A 30 -1.35 33.98 -5.88
N PHE A 31 -1.85 33.92 -7.11
CA PHE A 31 -1.01 34.07 -8.31
C PHE A 31 -0.86 35.56 -8.68
N CYS A 32 0.02 36.25 -7.96
CA CYS A 32 0.24 37.69 -8.10
C CYS A 32 1.63 38.06 -8.64
N GLY A 33 1.75 39.24 -9.26
CA GLY A 33 3.01 39.82 -9.70
C GLY A 33 2.97 41.34 -9.78
N ALA A 34 4.09 41.98 -9.43
CA ALA A 34 4.27 43.42 -9.58
C ALA A 34 4.19 43.81 -11.06
N PHE A 35 3.19 44.62 -11.41
CA PHE A 35 2.93 45.13 -12.76
C PHE A 35 3.55 46.52 -12.95
N ARG A 36 3.61 47.30 -11.86
CA ARG A 36 4.40 48.53 -11.71
C ARG A 36 5.19 48.46 -10.39
N ALA A 37 5.80 49.56 -9.96
CA ALA A 37 6.49 49.62 -8.65
C ALA A 37 5.49 49.75 -7.47
N ASP A 38 4.28 50.17 -7.79
CA ASP A 38 3.18 50.64 -6.95
C ASP A 38 1.88 49.85 -7.20
N LEU A 39 1.88 48.90 -8.14
CA LEU A 39 0.69 48.12 -8.55
C LEU A 39 1.05 46.63 -8.65
N THR A 40 0.38 45.80 -7.86
CA THR A 40 0.55 44.33 -7.86
C THR A 40 -0.74 43.67 -8.32
N CYS A 41 -0.70 43.02 -9.48
CA CYS A 41 -1.88 42.39 -10.08
C CYS A 41 -1.90 40.89 -9.86
N CYS A 42 -3.07 40.35 -9.57
CA CYS A 42 -3.34 38.95 -9.27
C CYS A 42 -4.28 38.34 -10.30
N LEU A 43 -4.06 37.08 -10.67
CA LEU A 43 -4.98 36.31 -11.51
C LEU A 43 -6.10 35.72 -10.62
N PRO A 44 -7.38 35.75 -11.04
CA PRO A 44 -8.47 35.24 -10.21
C PRO A 44 -8.34 33.75 -9.85
N CYS A 45 -8.77 33.39 -8.64
CA CYS A 45 -8.95 32.01 -8.21
C CYS A 45 -10.18 31.39 -8.93
N PRO A 46 -10.15 30.10 -9.33
CA PRO A 46 -9.07 29.12 -9.18
C PRO A 46 -8.06 29.15 -10.35
N LEU A 47 -6.78 28.88 -10.08
CA LEU A 47 -5.68 29.01 -11.06
C LEU A 47 -5.77 27.99 -12.21
N GLU A 48 -6.31 26.81 -11.93
CA GLU A 48 -6.62 25.74 -12.87
C GLU A 48 -7.57 26.20 -13.99
N TYR A 49 -8.54 27.08 -13.70
CA TYR A 49 -9.48 27.60 -14.70
C TYR A 49 -8.76 28.33 -15.84
N TRP A 50 -7.70 29.07 -15.51
CA TRP A 50 -6.86 29.81 -16.47
C TRP A 50 -5.73 28.99 -17.09
N SER A 51 -5.39 27.85 -16.48
CA SER A 51 -4.25 27.02 -16.88
C SER A 51 -4.63 25.88 -17.84
N TYR A 52 -5.91 25.47 -17.80
CA TYR A 52 -6.44 24.28 -18.46
C TYR A 52 -7.75 24.55 -19.20
N SER A 53 -8.10 23.65 -20.11
CA SER A 53 -9.34 23.72 -20.89
C SER A 53 -10.60 23.56 -20.04
N ASP A 54 -11.75 23.99 -20.56
CA ASP A 54 -13.05 23.78 -19.88
C ASP A 54 -13.37 22.30 -19.59
N ASP A 55 -12.83 21.37 -20.40
CA ASP A 55 -12.94 19.93 -20.18
C ASP A 55 -12.20 19.45 -18.90
N PHE A 56 -11.26 20.23 -18.35
CA PHE A 56 -10.48 19.82 -17.17
C PHE A 56 -11.35 19.52 -15.96
N THR A 57 -12.26 20.42 -15.61
CA THR A 57 -13.16 20.27 -14.45
C THR A 57 -14.07 19.06 -14.60
N HIS A 58 -14.56 18.80 -15.82
CA HIS A 58 -15.34 17.59 -16.12
C HIS A 58 -14.49 16.32 -15.93
N ASN A 59 -13.28 16.28 -16.49
CA ASN A 59 -12.39 15.12 -16.40
C ASN A 59 -11.94 14.81 -14.97
N VAL A 60 -11.64 15.83 -14.16
CA VAL A 60 -11.31 15.66 -12.73
C VAL A 60 -12.52 15.14 -11.96
N HIS A 61 -13.73 15.69 -12.19
CA HIS A 61 -14.96 15.20 -11.58
C HIS A 61 -15.25 13.73 -11.96
N VAL A 62 -15.03 13.32 -13.22
CA VAL A 62 -15.18 11.91 -13.62
C VAL A 62 -14.14 11.02 -12.93
N ALA A 63 -12.87 11.42 -12.87
CA ALA A 63 -11.82 10.66 -12.16
C ALA A 63 -12.12 10.50 -10.66
N HIS A 64 -12.66 11.53 -10.03
CA HIS A 64 -13.19 11.47 -8.67
C HIS A 64 -14.31 10.42 -8.52
N TRP A 65 -15.27 10.34 -9.46
CA TRP A 65 -16.29 9.28 -9.46
C TRP A 65 -15.73 7.86 -9.66
N VAL A 66 -14.56 7.68 -10.30
CA VAL A 66 -13.91 6.35 -10.42
C VAL A 66 -13.30 5.86 -9.11
N ASN A 67 -13.05 6.73 -8.12
CA ASN A 67 -12.63 6.31 -6.77
C ASN A 67 -13.77 5.58 -6.01
N LEU A 68 -15.04 5.89 -6.30
CA LEU A 68 -16.19 5.25 -5.63
C LEU A 68 -16.27 3.72 -5.85
N PRO A 69 -16.23 3.17 -7.07
CA PRO A 69 -16.20 1.72 -7.27
C PRO A 69 -14.90 1.07 -6.80
N ALA A 70 -13.78 1.82 -6.73
CA ALA A 70 -12.54 1.34 -6.13
C ALA A 70 -12.74 1.08 -4.61
N MET A 71 -13.31 2.05 -3.89
CA MET A 71 -13.66 1.93 -2.48
C MET A 71 -14.68 0.81 -2.21
N VAL A 72 -15.71 0.66 -3.06
CA VAL A 72 -16.67 -0.47 -2.95
C VAL A 72 -15.95 -1.82 -3.11
N CYS A 73 -14.97 -1.92 -4.01
CA CYS A 73 -14.15 -3.12 -4.16
C CYS A 73 -13.26 -3.40 -2.92
N GLN A 74 -12.68 -2.39 -2.29
CA GLN A 74 -11.91 -2.55 -1.05
C GLN A 74 -12.81 -2.94 0.14
N ILE A 75 -13.97 -2.31 0.30
CA ILE A 75 -14.97 -2.65 1.32
C ILE A 75 -15.43 -4.10 1.14
N PHE A 76 -15.69 -4.55 -0.10
CA PHE A 76 -16.03 -5.95 -0.37
C PHE A 76 -14.92 -6.93 0.02
N LEU A 77 -13.64 -6.57 -0.11
CA LEU A 77 -12.53 -7.39 0.39
C LEU A 77 -12.50 -7.45 1.91
N LEU A 78 -12.70 -6.33 2.61
CA LEU A 78 -12.80 -6.32 4.07
C LEU A 78 -13.97 -7.19 4.57
N LEU A 79 -15.15 -7.04 3.98
CA LEU A 79 -16.31 -7.91 4.23
C LEU A 79 -15.98 -9.38 3.94
N THR A 80 -15.23 -9.67 2.87
CA THR A 80 -14.75 -11.03 2.55
C THR A 80 -13.78 -11.57 3.62
N PHE A 81 -12.94 -10.75 4.24
CA PHE A 81 -12.04 -11.18 5.33
C PHE A 81 -12.74 -11.37 6.68
N ILE A 82 -13.88 -10.70 6.89
CA ILE A 82 -14.73 -10.84 8.06
C ILE A 82 -15.64 -12.07 7.94
N VAL A 83 -16.39 -12.17 6.83
CA VAL A 83 -17.49 -13.15 6.67
C VAL A 83 -17.02 -14.53 6.21
N LEU A 84 -15.97 -14.63 5.38
CA LEU A 84 -15.50 -15.93 4.89
C LEU A 84 -14.41 -16.53 5.80
N PRO A 85 -14.52 -17.82 6.16
CA PRO A 85 -13.62 -18.46 7.10
C PRO A 85 -12.18 -18.50 6.55
N PRO A 86 -11.14 -18.55 7.42
CA PRO A 86 -9.75 -18.30 7.03
C PRO A 86 -9.23 -19.21 5.89
N GLU A 87 -9.74 -20.43 5.78
CA GLU A 87 -9.38 -21.41 4.76
C GLU A 87 -9.87 -21.02 3.35
N LYS A 88 -10.90 -20.17 3.24
CA LYS A 88 -11.48 -19.67 1.98
C LYS A 88 -10.99 -18.25 1.66
N SER A 89 -10.99 -17.37 2.67
CA SER A 89 -10.58 -15.97 2.53
C SER A 89 -9.07 -15.78 2.48
N HIS A 90 -8.29 -16.67 3.11
CA HIS A 90 -6.84 -16.52 3.31
C HIS A 90 -6.47 -15.14 3.90
N ARG A 91 -7.31 -14.63 4.82
CA ARG A 91 -7.14 -13.33 5.47
C ARG A 91 -5.76 -13.23 6.16
N HIS A 92 -5.15 -12.05 6.07
CA HIS A 92 -3.83 -11.76 6.63
C HIS A 92 -3.79 -10.27 6.97
N TYR A 93 -3.32 -9.89 8.15
CA TYR A 93 -3.36 -8.50 8.65
C TYR A 93 -2.74 -7.48 7.67
N LEU A 94 -1.57 -7.79 7.09
CA LEU A 94 -0.96 -6.98 6.00
C LEU A 94 -1.90 -6.65 4.82
N SER A 95 -2.81 -7.57 4.47
CA SER A 95 -3.81 -7.35 3.41
C SER A 95 -4.98 -6.49 3.90
N VAL A 96 -5.37 -6.64 5.18
CA VAL A 96 -6.44 -5.84 5.82
C VAL A 96 -5.99 -4.39 5.98
N GLY A 97 -4.76 -4.17 6.49
CA GLY A 97 -4.16 -2.85 6.62
C GLY A 97 -4.01 -2.12 5.28
N LEU A 98 -3.59 -2.83 4.24
CA LEU A 98 -3.53 -2.27 2.88
C LEU A 98 -4.92 -1.88 2.34
N CYS A 99 -5.95 -2.73 2.49
CA CYS A 99 -7.32 -2.38 2.09
C CYS A 99 -7.85 -1.16 2.85
N LEU A 100 -7.60 -1.06 4.15
CA LEU A 100 -7.97 0.12 4.97
C LEU A 100 -7.22 1.39 4.51
N ALA A 101 -5.93 1.28 4.20
CA ALA A 101 -5.14 2.40 3.71
C ALA A 101 -5.60 2.91 2.33
N LEU A 102 -6.00 2.00 1.44
CA LEU A 102 -6.59 2.36 0.14
C LEU A 102 -7.96 3.03 0.32
N ILE A 103 -8.81 2.55 1.23
CA ILE A 103 -10.09 3.22 1.55
C ILE A 103 -9.86 4.65 2.06
N LEU A 104 -8.85 4.88 2.91
CA LEU A 104 -8.50 6.24 3.34
C LEU A 104 -8.07 7.12 2.16
N LEU A 105 -7.25 6.60 1.24
CA LEU A 105 -6.83 7.32 0.03
C LEU A 105 -8.02 7.64 -0.89
N GLU A 106 -8.87 6.66 -1.15
CA GLU A 106 -10.07 6.78 -1.98
C GLU A 106 -11.07 7.78 -1.35
N LEU A 107 -11.24 7.77 -0.02
CA LEU A 107 -12.05 8.74 0.71
C LEU A 107 -11.53 10.18 0.57
N GLY A 108 -10.21 10.38 0.46
CA GLY A 108 -9.62 11.70 0.18
C GLY A 108 -10.16 12.32 -1.11
N PHE A 109 -10.42 11.51 -2.14
CA PHE A 109 -11.05 11.95 -3.39
C PHE A 109 -12.58 11.94 -3.36
N ILE A 110 -13.21 11.15 -2.48
CA ILE A 110 -14.69 11.02 -2.39
C ILE A 110 -15.32 12.14 -1.54
N VAL A 111 -14.64 12.63 -0.49
CA VAL A 111 -15.13 13.74 0.37
C VAL A 111 -15.55 14.98 -0.46
N PRO A 112 -14.76 15.45 -1.44
CA PRO A 112 -15.15 16.56 -2.31
C PRO A 112 -16.46 16.41 -3.11
N LEU A 113 -16.85 15.19 -3.51
CA LEU A 113 -18.11 14.96 -4.26
C LEU A 113 -19.32 15.19 -3.37
N ALA A 114 -19.20 14.84 -2.09
CA ALA A 114 -20.25 15.00 -1.09
C ALA A 114 -20.31 16.45 -0.58
N ALA A 115 -19.16 17.06 -0.30
CA ALA A 115 -19.07 18.42 0.22
C ALA A 115 -19.33 19.51 -0.83
N LYS A 116 -18.89 19.30 -2.08
CA LYS A 116 -18.89 20.31 -3.16
C LYS A 116 -18.30 21.66 -2.70
N PRO A 117 -17.04 21.67 -2.21
CA PRO A 117 -16.43 22.84 -1.62
C PRO A 117 -16.30 23.98 -2.63
N ASP A 118 -16.42 25.21 -2.16
CA ASP A 118 -15.82 26.34 -2.88
C ASP A 118 -14.29 26.24 -2.73
N MET A 119 -13.57 26.48 -3.82
CA MET A 119 -12.11 26.37 -3.85
C MET A 119 -11.43 27.67 -3.43
N CYS A 120 -12.17 28.79 -3.31
CA CYS A 120 -11.64 30.13 -3.17
C CYS A 120 -12.22 30.86 -1.95
N ALA A 121 -11.35 31.30 -1.03
CA ALA A 121 -11.74 32.07 0.17
C ALA A 121 -12.03 33.54 -0.15
N ASP A 122 -11.37 34.08 -1.18
CA ASP A 122 -11.68 35.35 -1.83
C ASP A 122 -11.37 35.22 -3.35
N SER A 123 -11.58 36.28 -4.14
CA SER A 123 -11.42 36.23 -5.60
C SER A 123 -10.00 35.92 -6.08
N ILE A 124 -8.97 35.90 -5.23
CA ILE A 124 -7.57 35.61 -5.58
C ILE A 124 -6.92 34.51 -4.71
N THR A 125 -7.57 34.08 -3.63
CA THR A 125 -6.98 33.19 -2.60
C THR A 125 -7.66 31.84 -2.54
N PRO A 126 -6.94 30.72 -2.74
CA PRO A 126 -7.51 29.39 -2.56
C PRO A 126 -7.76 29.06 -1.08
N HIS A 127 -8.82 28.31 -0.81
CA HIS A 127 -9.12 27.75 0.51
C HIS A 127 -8.05 26.75 0.97
N ASP A 128 -7.92 26.61 2.30
CA ASP A 128 -6.92 25.79 2.99
C ASP A 128 -7.53 25.03 4.18
N LEU A 129 -6.76 24.15 4.81
CA LEU A 129 -7.12 23.40 6.04
C LEU A 129 -7.76 24.25 7.15
N GLN A 130 -7.35 25.51 7.33
CA GLN A 130 -7.87 26.37 8.40
C GLN A 130 -9.18 27.07 8.02
N SER A 131 -9.40 27.34 6.74
CA SER A 131 -10.56 28.07 6.21
C SER A 131 -11.66 27.18 5.65
N ASP A 132 -11.37 25.93 5.29
CA ASP A 132 -12.35 24.89 4.98
C ASP A 132 -11.96 23.51 5.56
N LEU A 133 -12.93 22.87 6.22
CA LEU A 133 -12.78 21.53 6.79
C LEU A 133 -12.90 20.41 5.74
N SER A 134 -13.57 20.63 4.61
CA SER A 134 -13.57 19.65 3.50
C SER A 134 -12.17 19.55 2.87
N CYS A 135 -11.48 20.68 2.71
CA CYS A 135 -10.07 20.74 2.36
C CYS A 135 -9.21 19.97 3.37
N GLY A 136 -9.40 20.25 4.66
CA GLY A 136 -8.68 19.57 5.73
C GLY A 136 -8.82 18.05 5.71
N TRP A 137 -10.06 17.54 5.64
CA TRP A 137 -10.32 16.10 5.61
C TRP A 137 -9.86 15.44 4.31
N SER A 138 -10.13 16.03 3.14
CA SER A 138 -9.72 15.45 1.85
C SER A 138 -8.20 15.30 1.73
N GLY A 139 -7.45 16.35 2.09
CA GLY A 139 -5.99 16.30 2.10
C GLY A 139 -5.43 15.35 3.17
N ALA A 140 -5.98 15.37 4.38
CA ALA A 140 -5.50 14.48 5.46
C ALA A 140 -5.72 12.99 5.17
N LEU A 141 -6.87 12.64 4.57
CA LEU A 141 -7.21 11.27 4.18
C LEU A 141 -6.33 10.79 3.01
N LEU A 142 -6.07 11.65 2.03
CA LEU A 142 -5.12 11.39 0.93
C LEU A 142 -3.70 11.16 1.46
N GLU A 143 -3.20 12.04 2.32
CA GLU A 143 -1.85 11.93 2.88
C GLU A 143 -1.66 10.69 3.77
N LEU A 144 -2.65 10.40 4.62
CA LEU A 144 -2.63 9.24 5.50
C LEU A 144 -2.74 7.94 4.70
N GLY A 145 -3.69 7.87 3.75
CA GLY A 145 -3.97 6.69 2.95
C GLY A 145 -2.82 6.30 2.02
N ALA A 146 -2.23 7.26 1.30
CA ALA A 146 -1.11 6.99 0.40
C ALA A 146 0.17 6.58 1.17
N MET A 147 0.49 7.25 2.28
CA MET A 147 1.63 6.87 3.12
C MET A 147 1.41 5.49 3.76
N ALA A 148 0.22 5.21 4.31
CA ALA A 148 -0.11 3.90 4.86
C ALA A 148 -0.08 2.79 3.80
N GLY A 149 -0.56 3.04 2.58
CA GLY A 149 -0.50 2.07 1.48
C GLY A 149 0.94 1.65 1.18
N VAL A 150 1.85 2.61 1.08
CA VAL A 150 3.29 2.34 0.88
C VAL A 150 3.90 1.60 2.07
N ILE A 151 3.61 1.99 3.32
CA ILE A 151 4.15 1.31 4.50
C ILE A 151 3.62 -0.13 4.63
N TRP A 152 2.33 -0.39 4.37
CA TRP A 152 1.78 -1.75 4.38
C TRP A 152 2.39 -2.65 3.30
N ILE A 153 2.77 -2.07 2.15
CA ILE A 153 3.48 -2.78 1.08
C ILE A 153 4.96 -3.00 1.44
N LEU A 154 5.61 -2.04 2.08
CA LEU A 154 6.96 -2.19 2.65
C LEU A 154 6.99 -3.33 3.68
N LEU A 155 6.07 -3.35 4.65
CA LEU A 155 5.94 -4.42 5.64
C LEU A 155 5.67 -5.78 4.99
N ARG A 156 4.90 -5.82 3.89
CA ARG A 156 4.63 -7.04 3.13
C ARG A 156 5.82 -7.55 2.32
N SER A 157 6.60 -6.64 1.77
CA SER A 157 7.87 -6.92 1.10
C SER A 157 8.89 -7.47 2.10
N LEU A 158 9.04 -6.78 3.25
CA LEU A 158 9.90 -7.19 4.36
C LEU A 158 9.50 -8.57 4.93
N TRP A 159 8.21 -8.81 5.20
CA TRP A 159 7.72 -10.11 5.66
C TRP A 159 8.08 -11.22 4.67
N THR A 160 7.94 -10.96 3.37
CA THR A 160 8.30 -11.89 2.31
C THR A 160 9.82 -12.12 2.25
N HIS A 161 10.63 -11.08 2.43
CA HIS A 161 12.09 -11.17 2.48
C HIS A 161 12.57 -12.00 3.68
N LEU A 162 12.14 -11.67 4.89
CA LEU A 162 12.54 -12.37 6.13
C LEU A 162 12.12 -13.84 6.10
N ARG A 163 10.94 -14.17 5.57
CA ARG A 163 10.47 -15.54 5.44
C ARG A 163 11.21 -16.36 4.37
N VAL A 164 11.73 -15.74 3.32
CA VAL A 164 12.33 -16.45 2.17
C VAL A 164 13.85 -16.48 2.20
N CYS A 165 14.49 -15.41 2.67
CA CYS A 165 15.95 -15.28 2.73
C CYS A 165 16.53 -15.66 4.10
N TYR A 166 15.73 -15.57 5.17
CA TYR A 166 16.16 -15.83 6.56
C TYR A 166 15.35 -16.91 7.30
N ASP A 167 14.37 -17.55 6.62
CA ASP A 167 13.44 -18.57 7.17
C ASP A 167 12.78 -18.20 8.52
N ILE A 168 12.53 -16.90 8.74
CA ILE A 168 11.96 -16.43 10.01
C ILE A 168 10.50 -16.87 10.12
N LYS A 169 10.22 -17.66 11.17
CA LYS A 169 8.87 -18.13 11.51
C LYS A 169 7.96 -16.99 11.96
N HIS A 170 6.65 -17.17 11.78
CA HIS A 170 5.67 -16.16 12.19
C HIS A 170 5.55 -16.09 13.71
N THR A 171 5.66 -14.88 14.27
CA THR A 171 5.55 -14.62 15.72
C THR A 171 4.57 -13.48 15.98
N GLN A 172 3.91 -13.52 17.14
CA GLN A 172 2.93 -12.50 17.55
C GLN A 172 3.57 -11.10 17.68
N ASN A 173 4.85 -11.05 18.09
CA ASN A 173 5.63 -9.82 18.16
C ASN A 173 5.75 -9.12 16.78
N TYR A 174 5.87 -9.90 15.69
CA TYR A 174 5.92 -9.34 14.34
C TYR A 174 4.57 -8.72 13.93
N VAL A 175 3.44 -9.32 14.35
CA VAL A 175 2.10 -8.78 14.10
C VAL A 175 1.97 -7.40 14.78
N TRP A 176 2.25 -7.31 16.07
CA TRP A 176 2.19 -6.05 16.81
C TRP A 176 3.14 -4.98 16.25
N ALA A 177 4.40 -5.33 15.97
CA ALA A 177 5.35 -4.41 15.35
C ALA A 177 4.87 -3.90 13.99
N SER A 178 4.26 -4.77 13.17
CA SER A 178 3.72 -4.38 11.86
C SER A 178 2.51 -3.44 11.95
N HIS A 179 1.65 -3.59 12.97
CA HIS A 179 0.55 -2.65 13.20
C HIS A 179 1.04 -1.30 13.74
N LEU A 180 2.00 -1.32 14.67
CA LEU A 180 2.61 -0.11 15.21
C LEU A 180 3.31 0.70 14.11
N ILE A 181 4.10 0.05 13.25
CA ILE A 181 4.74 0.71 12.10
C ILE A 181 3.70 1.11 11.03
N GLY A 182 2.77 0.20 10.72
CA GLY A 182 1.78 0.33 9.64
C GLY A 182 0.79 1.49 9.79
N TRP A 183 0.49 1.90 11.04
CA TRP A 183 -0.34 3.07 11.32
C TRP A 183 0.43 4.22 11.99
N GLY A 184 1.43 3.91 12.82
CA GLY A 184 2.22 4.93 13.53
C GLY A 184 3.10 5.77 12.59
N VAL A 185 3.77 5.16 11.61
CA VAL A 185 4.62 5.94 10.66
C VAL A 185 3.76 6.89 9.80
N PRO A 186 2.65 6.45 9.17
CA PRO A 186 1.73 7.36 8.48
C PRO A 186 1.14 8.45 9.39
N GLY A 187 0.74 8.10 10.62
CA GLY A 187 0.18 9.05 11.58
C GLY A 187 1.18 10.13 12.01
N ILE A 188 2.45 9.76 12.24
CA ILE A 188 3.54 10.70 12.54
C ILE A 188 3.78 11.65 11.36
N PHE A 189 3.85 11.12 10.12
CA PHE A 189 4.06 11.97 8.94
C PHE A 189 2.88 12.91 8.68
N LEU A 190 1.63 12.47 8.89
CA LEU A 190 0.46 13.35 8.83
C LEU A 190 0.53 14.46 9.90
N ALA A 191 0.86 14.11 11.14
CA ALA A 191 0.96 15.05 12.26
C ALA A 191 2.11 16.07 12.10
N ILE A 192 3.12 15.78 11.27
CA ILE A 192 4.17 16.74 10.88
C ILE A 192 3.72 17.56 9.67
N SER A 193 3.12 16.92 8.66
CA SER A 193 2.77 17.55 7.38
C SER A 193 1.67 18.61 7.53
N LEU A 194 0.54 18.28 8.17
CA LEU A 194 -0.58 19.23 8.29
C LEU A 194 -0.21 20.58 8.95
N PRO A 195 0.57 20.65 10.05
CA PRO A 195 0.96 21.95 10.64
C PRO A 195 2.18 22.61 10.00
N VAL A 196 3.12 21.88 9.39
CA VAL A 196 4.37 22.46 8.82
C VAL A 196 4.22 22.82 7.34
N THR A 197 3.39 22.06 6.62
CA THR A 197 3.15 22.16 5.18
C THR A 197 1.72 22.64 4.92
N GLY A 198 0.72 21.97 5.52
CA GLY A 198 -0.69 22.23 5.28
C GLY A 198 -1.16 21.83 3.87
N VAL A 199 -2.47 21.84 3.67
CA VAL A 199 -3.13 21.48 2.40
C VAL A 199 -4.00 22.63 1.89
N SER A 200 -4.12 22.77 0.56
CA SER A 200 -4.97 23.78 -0.09
C SER A 200 -5.50 23.32 -1.46
N TYR A 201 -6.55 23.99 -1.96
CA TYR A 201 -7.11 23.72 -3.30
C TYR A 201 -6.24 24.35 -4.39
N ARG A 202 -5.68 23.51 -5.27
CA ARG A 202 -4.67 23.93 -6.27
C ARG A 202 -4.67 23.14 -7.58
N LEU A 203 -5.41 22.04 -7.67
CA LEU A 203 -5.49 21.12 -8.81
C LEU A 203 -6.89 20.48 -8.90
N GLY A 204 -7.94 21.25 -8.67
CA GLY A 204 -9.32 20.82 -8.51
C GLY A 204 -9.74 20.66 -7.05
N THR A 205 -10.92 20.08 -6.84
CA THR A 205 -11.65 20.08 -5.56
C THR A 205 -11.13 19.11 -4.50
N THR A 206 -9.96 18.49 -4.69
CA THR A 206 -9.26 17.72 -3.64
C THR A 206 -8.07 18.54 -3.13
N CYS A 207 -7.96 18.73 -1.81
CA CYS A 207 -6.83 19.45 -1.24
C CYS A 207 -5.55 18.60 -1.22
N ILE A 208 -4.41 19.24 -1.51
CA ILE A 208 -3.11 18.59 -1.68
C ILE A 208 -2.05 19.32 -0.84
N PRO A 209 -1.06 18.62 -0.25
CA PRO A 209 0.04 19.25 0.47
C PRO A 209 0.72 20.39 -0.30
N ASN A 210 0.83 21.54 0.36
CA ASN A 210 1.40 22.77 -0.19
C ASN A 210 2.85 22.55 -0.63
N GLN A 211 3.27 23.10 -1.77
CA GLN A 211 4.63 22.87 -2.33
C GLN A 211 5.79 23.33 -1.42
N HIS A 212 5.53 24.14 -0.39
CA HIS A 212 6.54 24.57 0.57
C HIS A 212 6.73 23.49 1.63
N TYR A 213 7.97 22.99 1.78
CA TYR A 213 8.38 21.87 2.65
C TYR A 213 7.77 20.48 2.41
N SER A 214 6.62 20.31 1.74
CA SER A 214 5.97 19.00 1.42
C SER A 214 6.90 17.89 0.91
N PHE A 215 7.96 18.22 0.17
CA PHE A 215 8.94 17.22 -0.26
C PHE A 215 9.75 16.63 0.90
N VAL A 216 10.09 17.45 1.90
CA VAL A 216 10.88 17.06 3.08
C VAL A 216 10.00 16.50 4.19
N THR A 217 8.76 16.98 4.32
CA THR A 217 7.80 16.52 5.32
C THR A 217 7.05 15.25 4.91
N TRP A 218 6.76 15.02 3.63
CA TRP A 218 5.90 13.90 3.20
C TRP A 218 6.38 13.16 1.93
N PHE A 219 6.42 13.82 0.76
CA PHE A 219 6.63 13.11 -0.53
C PHE A 219 7.97 12.37 -0.62
N GLY A 220 9.07 12.97 -0.14
CA GLY A 220 10.39 12.35 -0.20
C GLY A 220 10.48 11.06 0.61
N TRP A 221 9.79 11.00 1.75
CA TRP A 221 9.68 9.81 2.59
C TRP A 221 8.80 8.73 1.95
N LEU A 222 7.67 9.12 1.36
CA LEU A 222 6.80 8.21 0.61
C LEU A 222 7.58 7.52 -0.53
N ILE A 223 8.35 8.28 -1.30
CA ILE A 223 9.23 7.74 -2.36
C ILE A 223 10.32 6.84 -1.75
N ALA A 224 10.97 7.25 -0.66
CA ALA A 224 12.01 6.46 -0.01
C ALA A 224 11.50 5.09 0.50
N PHE A 225 10.33 5.05 1.13
CA PHE A 225 9.71 3.80 1.60
C PHE A 225 9.26 2.91 0.43
N ALA A 226 8.75 3.47 -0.66
CA ALA A 226 8.43 2.71 -1.87
C ALA A 226 9.69 2.12 -2.53
N CYS A 227 10.78 2.88 -2.62
CA CYS A 227 12.08 2.40 -3.08
C CYS A 227 12.64 1.29 -2.17
N LEU A 228 12.49 1.39 -0.84
CA LEU A 228 12.89 0.33 0.08
C LEU A 228 12.04 -0.94 -0.09
N ALA A 229 10.72 -0.78 -0.26
CA ALA A 229 9.81 -1.88 -0.57
C ALA A 229 10.19 -2.58 -1.88
N ALA A 230 10.60 -1.80 -2.90
CA ALA A 230 11.11 -2.28 -4.18
C ALA A 230 12.40 -3.10 -4.03
N LEU A 231 13.38 -2.55 -3.32
CA LEU A 231 14.68 -3.20 -3.09
C LEU A 231 14.52 -4.55 -2.38
N LEU A 232 13.68 -4.60 -1.33
CA LEU A 232 13.36 -5.86 -0.65
C LEU A 232 12.60 -6.84 -1.57
N GLN A 233 11.67 -6.36 -2.40
CA GLN A 233 10.88 -7.23 -3.26
C GLN A 233 11.73 -7.83 -4.39
N PHE A 234 12.46 -6.99 -5.12
CA PHE A 234 13.34 -7.40 -6.21
C PHE A 234 14.55 -8.19 -5.69
N GLY A 235 15.10 -7.83 -4.52
CA GLY A 235 16.16 -8.60 -3.86
C GLY A 235 15.71 -10.02 -3.51
N THR A 236 14.51 -10.16 -2.93
CA THR A 236 13.94 -11.49 -2.62
C THR A 236 13.66 -12.31 -3.88
N THR A 237 13.07 -11.70 -4.92
CA THR A 237 12.81 -12.38 -6.19
C THR A 237 14.12 -12.75 -6.91
N GLY A 238 15.11 -11.87 -6.92
CA GLY A 238 16.44 -12.11 -7.46
C GLY A 238 17.18 -13.24 -6.74
N PHE A 239 17.11 -13.28 -5.40
CA PHE A 239 17.66 -14.38 -4.60
C PHE A 239 17.00 -15.73 -4.94
N CYS A 240 15.66 -15.77 -5.09
CA CYS A 240 14.95 -16.97 -5.54
C CYS A 240 15.43 -17.45 -6.92
N LEU A 241 15.60 -16.52 -7.86
CA LEU A 241 16.07 -16.81 -9.22
C LEU A 241 17.56 -17.21 -9.25
N PHE A 242 18.40 -16.63 -8.39
CA PHE A 242 19.81 -16.98 -8.25
C PHE A 242 20.00 -18.37 -7.66
N LEU A 243 19.29 -18.73 -6.59
CA LEU A 243 19.32 -20.09 -6.04
C LEU A 243 18.85 -21.13 -7.07
N TYR A 244 17.81 -20.82 -7.84
CA TYR A 244 17.37 -21.64 -8.98
C TYR A 244 18.47 -21.79 -10.04
N ALA A 245 19.04 -20.68 -10.52
CA ALA A 245 20.08 -20.68 -11.55
C ALA A 245 21.34 -21.44 -11.10
N ARG A 246 21.80 -21.23 -9.86
CA ARG A 246 22.95 -21.93 -9.28
C ARG A 246 22.68 -23.44 -9.16
N HIS A 247 21.50 -23.84 -8.68
CA HIS A 247 21.12 -25.26 -8.61
C HIS A 247 20.98 -25.90 -10.01
N PHE A 248 20.65 -25.13 -11.05
CA PHE A 248 20.70 -25.61 -12.43
C PHE A 248 22.16 -25.77 -12.91
N TRP A 249 22.97 -24.72 -12.79
CA TRP A 249 24.32 -24.65 -13.34
C TRP A 249 25.30 -25.64 -12.70
N GLN A 250 25.25 -25.82 -11.37
CA GLN A 250 26.09 -26.79 -10.66
C GLN A 250 25.76 -28.27 -10.98
N ASN A 251 24.70 -28.51 -11.77
CA ASN A 251 24.34 -29.84 -12.29
C ASN A 251 24.59 -29.98 -13.81
N GLY A 252 25.09 -28.95 -14.49
CA GLY A 252 25.56 -29.03 -15.88
C GLY A 252 27.03 -29.45 -16.00
N SER A 253 27.82 -29.25 -14.94
CA SER A 253 29.24 -29.59 -14.85
C SER A 253 29.52 -30.88 -14.06
N ARG A 254 28.55 -31.80 -14.00
CA ARG A 254 28.68 -33.15 -13.39
C ARG A 254 28.08 -34.26 -14.25
N GLU A 255 28.18 -34.14 -15.58
CA GLU A 255 27.93 -35.23 -16.54
C GLU A 255 29.25 -35.72 -17.20
N THR A 256 30.33 -35.75 -16.42
CA THR A 256 31.63 -36.35 -16.78
C THR A 256 32.27 -37.06 -15.59
N GLU A 257 31.73 -38.23 -15.25
CA GLU A 257 32.52 -39.34 -14.68
C GLU A 257 31.73 -40.65 -14.87
N ALA A 258 31.90 -41.22 -16.07
CA ALA A 258 31.46 -42.58 -16.34
C ALA A 258 32.57 -43.53 -15.87
N TYR A 259 32.38 -44.12 -14.69
CA TYR A 259 33.18 -45.26 -14.23
C TYR A 259 32.31 -46.51 -14.22
N ASP A 260 32.43 -47.32 -15.28
CA ASP A 260 32.00 -48.71 -15.25
C ASP A 260 32.89 -49.49 -14.28
N VAL A 261 32.27 -50.14 -13.29
CA VAL A 261 32.85 -51.28 -12.59
C VAL A 261 31.76 -52.35 -12.50
N SER A 262 32.00 -53.49 -13.15
CA SER A 262 31.00 -54.53 -13.33
C SER A 262 30.62 -55.26 -12.04
N THR A 263 29.38 -55.72 -12.02
CA THR A 263 28.73 -56.63 -11.07
C THR A 263 29.62 -57.67 -10.36
N ALA A 264 29.53 -57.72 -9.03
CA ALA A 264 29.61 -58.97 -8.26
C ALA A 264 28.89 -58.86 -6.90
N GLY A 265 28.03 -59.83 -6.57
CA GLY A 265 27.62 -60.14 -5.19
C GLY A 265 26.46 -59.36 -4.56
N LEU A 266 25.42 -60.10 -4.16
CA LEU A 266 24.36 -59.74 -3.18
C LEU A 266 23.31 -58.70 -3.61
N ALA A 267 22.26 -59.19 -4.26
CA ALA A 267 20.96 -58.52 -4.29
C ALA A 267 20.13 -58.89 -3.04
N ALA A 268 19.69 -57.88 -2.28
CA ALA A 268 18.67 -58.00 -1.24
C ALA A 268 17.84 -56.71 -1.18
N GLU A 269 16.51 -56.86 -1.26
CA GLU A 269 15.45 -55.90 -0.93
C GLU A 269 15.66 -54.38 -1.12
N GLY A 270 15.25 -53.92 -2.32
CA GLY A 270 14.10 -53.02 -2.39
C GLY A 270 14.31 -51.52 -2.21
N GLN A 271 15.45 -51.03 -1.72
CA GLN A 271 15.63 -49.59 -1.47
C GLN A 271 15.88 -48.77 -2.75
N ARG A 272 14.79 -48.42 -3.43
CA ARG A 272 14.73 -47.73 -4.72
C ARG A 272 15.21 -46.27 -4.62
N ARG A 273 16.53 -46.05 -4.73
CA ARG A 273 17.17 -44.71 -4.70
C ARG A 273 16.36 -43.68 -5.53
N PRO A 274 15.87 -42.58 -4.94
CA PRO A 274 15.01 -41.64 -5.66
C PRO A 274 15.78 -40.96 -6.80
N SER A 275 15.28 -41.10 -8.02
CA SER A 275 16.04 -40.70 -9.21
C SER A 275 16.38 -39.20 -9.21
N ILE A 276 17.53 -38.83 -9.77
CA ILE A 276 17.98 -37.42 -9.84
C ILE A 276 16.95 -36.55 -10.59
N ARG A 277 16.23 -37.13 -11.57
CA ARG A 277 15.10 -36.47 -12.26
C ARG A 277 13.91 -36.19 -11.33
N LEU A 278 13.65 -37.03 -10.33
CA LEU A 278 12.65 -36.80 -9.29
C LEU A 278 13.09 -35.68 -8.34
N GLY A 279 14.37 -35.66 -7.92
CA GLY A 279 14.96 -34.56 -7.15
C GLY A 279 14.87 -33.22 -7.88
N LYS A 280 15.27 -33.17 -9.16
CA LYS A 280 15.12 -31.99 -10.05
C LYS A 280 13.65 -31.52 -10.12
N ARG A 281 12.68 -32.43 -10.26
CA ARG A 281 11.23 -32.10 -10.21
C ARG A 281 10.74 -31.61 -8.84
N LEU A 282 11.30 -32.11 -7.73
CA LEU A 282 10.92 -31.69 -6.38
C LEU A 282 11.47 -30.30 -6.03
N ALA A 283 12.72 -30.00 -6.37
CA ALA A 283 13.29 -28.66 -6.22
C ALA A 283 12.54 -27.62 -7.07
N TRP A 284 12.29 -27.93 -8.34
CA TRP A 284 11.44 -27.11 -9.22
C TRP A 284 10.05 -26.87 -8.61
N ARG A 285 9.36 -27.92 -8.15
CA ARG A 285 8.05 -27.79 -7.49
C ARG A 285 8.09 -26.92 -6.22
N ARG A 286 9.18 -26.91 -5.46
CA ARG A 286 9.34 -26.02 -4.28
C ARG A 286 9.44 -24.55 -4.71
N VAL A 287 10.37 -24.20 -5.60
CA VAL A 287 10.56 -22.82 -6.07
C VAL A 287 9.33 -22.33 -6.84
N GLN A 288 8.77 -23.15 -7.74
CA GLN A 288 7.53 -22.84 -8.46
C GLN A 288 6.37 -22.61 -7.48
N LYS A 289 6.25 -23.40 -6.40
CA LYS A 289 5.20 -23.21 -5.38
C LYS A 289 5.40 -21.92 -4.58
N VAL A 290 6.63 -21.54 -4.23
CA VAL A 290 6.91 -20.26 -3.54
C VAL A 290 6.57 -19.06 -4.45
N LEU A 291 7.06 -19.06 -5.69
CA LEU A 291 6.74 -18.00 -6.66
C LEU A 291 5.24 -17.94 -7.00
N PHE A 292 4.58 -19.10 -7.15
CA PHE A 292 3.13 -19.18 -7.40
C PHE A 292 2.26 -18.81 -6.18
N LEU A 293 2.82 -18.85 -4.96
CA LEU A 293 2.16 -18.29 -3.77
C LEU A 293 2.38 -16.77 -3.66
N GLN A 294 3.50 -16.24 -4.14
CA GLN A 294 3.90 -14.84 -3.96
C GLN A 294 3.71 -13.92 -5.18
N TRP A 295 3.38 -14.42 -6.37
CA TRP A 295 3.27 -13.58 -7.58
C TRP A 295 2.30 -12.42 -7.44
N ARG A 296 1.20 -12.58 -6.68
CA ARG A 296 0.27 -11.49 -6.34
C ARG A 296 0.95 -10.37 -5.58
N SER A 297 1.84 -10.70 -4.65
CA SER A 297 2.61 -9.72 -3.89
C SER A 297 3.65 -9.03 -4.78
N ILE A 298 4.32 -9.79 -5.66
CA ILE A 298 5.29 -9.25 -6.63
C ILE A 298 4.61 -8.26 -7.59
N VAL A 299 3.47 -8.65 -8.19
CA VAL A 299 2.70 -7.80 -9.12
C VAL A 299 2.18 -6.53 -8.44
N LEU A 300 1.64 -6.64 -7.21
CA LEU A 300 1.16 -5.49 -6.46
C LEU A 300 2.29 -4.53 -6.08
N SER A 301 3.44 -5.05 -5.63
CA SER A 301 4.64 -4.24 -5.38
C SER A 301 5.13 -3.53 -6.65
N ILE A 302 5.23 -4.24 -7.80
CA ILE A 302 5.62 -3.64 -9.09
C ILE A 302 4.66 -2.51 -9.49
N PHE A 303 3.36 -2.72 -9.33
CA PHE A 303 2.36 -1.69 -9.64
C PHE A 303 2.56 -0.44 -8.79
N VAL A 304 2.69 -0.57 -7.46
CA VAL A 304 2.87 0.60 -6.57
C VAL A 304 4.22 1.31 -6.77
N ILE A 305 5.25 0.62 -7.27
CA ILE A 305 6.50 1.25 -7.70
C ILE A 305 6.29 2.13 -8.94
N ILE A 306 5.54 1.63 -9.94
CA ILE A 306 5.18 2.41 -11.13
C ILE A 306 4.35 3.64 -10.73
N GLU A 307 3.34 3.46 -9.88
CA GLU A 307 2.53 4.55 -9.32
C GLU A 307 3.40 5.59 -8.58
N THR A 308 4.23 5.16 -7.64
CA THR A 308 5.04 6.10 -6.83
C THR A 308 6.08 6.83 -7.67
N VAL A 309 6.67 6.18 -8.67
CA VAL A 309 7.59 6.85 -9.63
C VAL A 309 6.82 7.83 -10.51
N PHE A 310 5.59 7.51 -10.94
CA PHE A 310 4.74 8.42 -11.69
C PHE A 310 4.33 9.65 -10.84
N PHE A 311 3.71 9.46 -9.67
CA PHE A 311 3.36 10.57 -8.77
C PHE A 311 4.58 11.39 -8.35
N GLY A 312 5.72 10.75 -8.08
CA GLY A 312 6.98 11.45 -7.78
C GLY A 312 7.49 12.30 -8.95
N ALA A 313 7.42 11.80 -10.18
CA ALA A 313 7.80 12.56 -11.38
C ALA A 313 6.85 13.75 -11.63
N VAL A 314 5.54 13.55 -11.47
CA VAL A 314 4.52 14.60 -11.58
C VAL A 314 4.73 15.66 -10.49
N TYR A 315 4.94 15.26 -9.24
CA TYR A 315 5.20 16.19 -8.15
C TYR A 315 6.48 17.01 -8.35
N VAL A 316 7.59 16.37 -8.73
CA VAL A 316 8.86 17.05 -9.02
C VAL A 316 8.72 18.00 -10.21
N ALA A 317 7.91 17.67 -11.23
CA ALA A 317 7.61 18.58 -12.33
C ALA A 317 6.75 19.78 -11.88
N ALA A 318 5.76 19.58 -11.01
CA ALA A 318 4.95 20.67 -10.44
C ALA A 318 5.79 21.65 -9.61
N ALA A 319 6.64 21.15 -8.71
CA ALA A 319 7.55 21.96 -7.92
C ALA A 319 8.53 22.74 -8.82
N ARG A 320 9.14 22.07 -9.81
CA ARG A 320 10.04 22.71 -10.78
C ARG A 320 9.35 23.79 -11.63
N ALA A 321 8.06 23.65 -11.94
CA ALA A 321 7.31 24.66 -12.69
C ALA A 321 7.15 25.96 -11.85
N VAL A 322 6.76 25.84 -10.59
CA VAL A 322 6.59 27.00 -9.68
C VAL A 322 7.93 27.62 -9.27
N ASP A 323 8.99 26.82 -9.11
CA ASP A 323 10.36 27.34 -8.97
C ASP A 323 10.86 28.02 -10.27
N ALA A 324 10.34 27.62 -11.43
CA ALA A 324 10.72 28.20 -12.71
C ALA A 324 10.05 29.57 -12.94
N THR A 325 8.77 29.77 -12.59
CA THR A 325 8.12 31.10 -12.74
C THR A 325 8.83 32.19 -11.94
N ARG A 326 9.44 31.82 -10.80
CA ARG A 326 10.27 32.71 -9.96
C ARG A 326 11.62 33.09 -10.59
N ARG A 327 12.15 32.33 -11.56
CA ARG A 327 13.47 32.57 -12.17
C ARG A 327 13.39 33.61 -13.30
N PRO A 328 14.33 34.58 -13.36
CA PRO A 328 14.29 35.65 -14.37
C PRO A 328 14.37 35.15 -15.82
N THR A 329 15.01 34.00 -16.05
CA THR A 329 15.13 33.37 -17.38
C THR A 329 13.83 32.74 -17.90
N LYS A 330 12.87 32.46 -17.03
CA LYS A 330 11.57 31.83 -17.36
C LYS A 330 10.40 32.81 -17.37
N ARG A 331 10.59 34.01 -16.79
CA ARG A 331 9.68 35.15 -16.92
C ARG A 331 9.16 35.44 -18.34
N PRO A 332 9.94 35.38 -19.45
CA PRO A 332 9.40 35.73 -20.77
C PRO A 332 8.28 34.80 -21.27
N ASP A 333 8.28 33.51 -20.88
CA ASP A 333 7.20 32.60 -21.27
C ASP A 333 5.94 32.82 -20.44
N VAL A 334 6.09 33.08 -19.14
CA VAL A 334 5.00 33.51 -18.26
C VAL A 334 4.41 34.82 -18.79
N LEU A 335 5.25 35.80 -19.13
CA LEU A 335 4.82 37.10 -19.65
C LEU A 335 4.05 36.97 -20.97
N ARG A 336 4.41 36.04 -21.85
CA ARG A 336 3.65 35.75 -23.09
C ARG A 336 2.22 35.30 -22.78
N PHE A 337 2.04 34.43 -21.80
CA PHE A 337 0.70 34.02 -21.34
C PHE A 337 -0.09 35.20 -20.74
N LEU A 338 0.52 35.99 -19.83
CA LEU A 338 -0.15 37.13 -19.20
C LEU A 338 -0.54 38.21 -20.22
N VAL A 339 0.33 38.52 -21.18
CA VAL A 339 0.03 39.44 -22.28
C VAL A 339 -1.04 38.87 -23.21
N CYS A 340 -1.07 37.56 -23.46
CA CYS A 340 -2.14 36.92 -24.21
C CYS A 340 -3.51 37.13 -23.54
N LEU A 341 -3.62 36.90 -22.23
CA LEU A 341 -4.88 37.13 -21.50
C LEU A 341 -5.34 38.60 -21.58
N ILE A 342 -4.41 39.56 -21.49
CA ILE A 342 -4.72 41.00 -21.61
C ILE A 342 -5.20 41.34 -23.04
N VAL A 343 -4.54 40.81 -24.06
CA VAL A 343 -4.83 41.12 -25.48
C VAL A 343 -6.14 40.51 -25.95
N ASN A 344 -6.54 39.35 -25.41
CA ASN A 344 -7.82 38.69 -25.75
C ASN A 344 -8.89 38.92 -24.66
N GLU A 345 -8.79 39.99 -23.87
CA GLU A 345 -9.73 40.44 -22.84
C GLU A 345 -10.13 39.40 -21.77
N GLY A 346 -9.33 38.34 -21.60
CA GLY A 346 -9.60 37.21 -20.70
C GLY A 346 -10.04 35.91 -21.38
N ASP A 347 -10.10 35.83 -22.71
CA ASP A 347 -10.23 34.53 -23.40
C ASP A 347 -9.01 33.64 -23.08
N LYS A 348 -9.26 32.61 -22.28
CA LYS A 348 -8.25 31.64 -21.87
C LYS A 348 -7.93 30.62 -22.94
N GLU A 349 -8.88 30.25 -23.81
CA GLU A 349 -8.73 29.16 -24.79
C GLU A 349 -7.75 29.58 -25.90
N ALA A 350 -7.80 30.86 -26.31
CA ALA A 350 -6.77 31.49 -27.14
C ALA A 350 -5.35 31.44 -26.51
N CYS A 351 -5.25 31.33 -25.19
CA CYS A 351 -4.00 31.45 -24.43
C CYS A 351 -3.46 30.15 -23.82
N LEU A 352 -4.24 29.05 -23.82
CA LEU A 352 -3.79 27.71 -23.43
C LEU A 352 -2.50 27.22 -24.13
N PRO A 353 -2.17 27.58 -25.40
CA PRO A 353 -0.88 27.24 -26.00
C PRO A 353 0.34 27.70 -25.17
N PHE A 354 0.19 28.74 -24.35
CA PHE A 354 1.25 29.31 -23.52
C PHE A 354 1.24 28.82 -22.05
N THR A 355 0.16 28.19 -21.56
CA THR A 355 0.06 27.75 -20.14
C THR A 355 1.05 26.65 -19.77
N ARG A 356 1.57 25.90 -20.76
CA ARG A 356 2.67 24.93 -20.62
C ARG A 356 3.95 25.52 -19.98
N SER A 357 4.05 26.85 -19.88
CA SER A 357 5.14 27.55 -19.20
C SER A 357 4.96 27.66 -17.68
N LEU A 358 3.72 27.59 -17.18
CA LEU A 358 3.29 27.91 -15.82
C LEU A 358 3.31 26.70 -14.87
N GLY A 359 2.98 25.51 -15.39
CA GLY A 359 2.60 24.35 -14.58
C GLY A 359 2.79 23.00 -15.26
N LEU A 360 2.07 22.00 -14.76
CA LEU A 360 1.97 20.68 -15.38
C LEU A 360 1.13 20.74 -16.66
N GLY A 361 1.31 19.74 -17.54
CA GLY A 361 0.35 19.53 -18.62
C GLY A 361 -0.95 18.94 -18.08
N GLU A 362 -2.08 19.48 -18.51
CA GLU A 362 -3.44 19.08 -18.12
C GLU A 362 -3.64 17.55 -18.07
N ARG A 363 -3.29 16.86 -19.17
CA ARG A 363 -3.38 15.39 -19.30
C ARG A 363 -2.59 14.63 -18.23
N THR A 364 -1.49 15.19 -17.75
CA THR A 364 -0.67 14.60 -16.68
C THR A 364 -1.37 14.71 -15.33
N VAL A 365 -2.01 15.86 -15.04
CA VAL A 365 -2.82 16.07 -13.82
C VAL A 365 -4.04 15.16 -13.82
N ILE A 366 -4.79 15.13 -14.92
CA ILE A 366 -5.95 14.24 -15.11
C ILE A 366 -5.52 12.77 -14.92
N ALA A 367 -4.40 12.35 -15.52
CA ALA A 367 -3.88 11.00 -15.35
C ALA A 367 -3.55 10.66 -13.89
N SER A 368 -3.02 11.59 -13.10
CA SER A 368 -2.80 11.38 -11.65
C SER A 368 -4.08 11.07 -10.88
N PHE A 369 -5.21 11.71 -11.20
CA PHE A 369 -6.50 11.41 -10.56
C PHE A 369 -7.11 10.07 -11.01
N TYR A 370 -6.90 9.64 -12.26
CA TYR A 370 -7.34 8.30 -12.68
C TYR A 370 -6.46 7.19 -12.08
N MET A 371 -5.15 7.39 -12.03
CA MET A 371 -4.20 6.42 -11.48
C MET A 371 -4.44 6.19 -9.97
N SER A 372 -4.80 7.24 -9.21
CA SER A 372 -5.17 7.10 -7.79
C SER A 372 -6.46 6.30 -7.54
N ALA A 373 -7.34 6.18 -8.54
CA ALA A 373 -8.49 5.25 -8.49
C ALA A 373 -8.12 3.84 -8.97
N LEU A 374 -7.26 3.74 -9.99
CA LEU A 374 -6.85 2.47 -10.58
C LEU A 374 -6.04 1.60 -9.61
N ILE A 375 -5.25 2.17 -8.70
CA ILE A 375 -4.55 1.40 -7.65
C ILE A 375 -5.51 0.59 -6.77
N GLY A 376 -6.69 1.13 -6.44
CA GLY A 376 -7.73 0.43 -5.68
C GLY A 376 -8.33 -0.73 -6.48
N ILE A 377 -8.78 -0.46 -7.71
CA ILE A 377 -9.36 -1.48 -8.61
C ILE A 377 -8.34 -2.58 -8.94
N PHE A 378 -7.08 -2.22 -9.21
CA PHE A 378 -6.02 -3.18 -9.51
C PHE A 378 -5.66 -4.04 -8.29
N THR A 379 -5.55 -3.43 -7.10
CA THR A 379 -5.34 -4.16 -5.85
C THR A 379 -6.46 -5.16 -5.60
N PHE A 380 -7.72 -4.77 -5.86
CA PHE A 380 -8.86 -5.69 -5.79
C PHE A 380 -8.70 -6.90 -6.72
N LEU A 381 -8.44 -6.66 -8.01
CA LEU A 381 -8.30 -7.70 -9.02
C LEU A 381 -7.11 -8.65 -8.74
N VAL A 382 -6.03 -8.14 -8.16
CA VAL A 382 -4.87 -8.96 -7.74
C VAL A 382 -5.18 -9.75 -6.46
N MET A 383 -5.86 -9.16 -5.48
CA MET A 383 -6.10 -9.80 -4.18
C MET A 383 -7.24 -10.81 -4.19
N VAL A 384 -8.27 -10.62 -5.03
CA VAL A 384 -9.42 -11.55 -5.13
C VAL A 384 -8.99 -12.95 -5.59
N ARG A 385 -9.69 -13.97 -5.09
CA ARG A 385 -9.39 -15.39 -5.32
C ARG A 385 -10.65 -16.18 -5.67
N ARG A 386 -10.51 -17.19 -6.52
CA ARG A 386 -11.61 -18.14 -6.80
C ARG A 386 -12.14 -18.83 -5.52
N SER A 387 -11.30 -19.02 -4.50
CA SER A 387 -11.71 -19.54 -3.19
C SER A 387 -12.71 -18.64 -2.45
N MET A 388 -12.58 -17.31 -2.61
CA MET A 388 -13.50 -16.32 -2.05
C MET A 388 -14.83 -16.32 -2.81
N LEU A 389 -14.77 -16.31 -4.15
CA LEU A 389 -15.98 -16.36 -4.99
C LEU A 389 -16.81 -17.62 -4.73
N ILE A 390 -16.15 -18.79 -4.57
CA ILE A 390 -16.80 -20.03 -4.18
C ILE A 390 -17.37 -19.93 -2.75
N GLY A 391 -16.65 -19.33 -1.80
CA GLY A 391 -17.17 -19.15 -0.43
C GLY A 391 -18.41 -18.25 -0.36
N TRP A 392 -18.45 -17.16 -1.12
CA TRP A 392 -19.64 -16.32 -1.26
C TRP A 392 -20.80 -17.08 -1.92
N TYR A 393 -20.53 -17.88 -2.95
CA TYR A 393 -21.52 -18.74 -3.59
C TYR A 393 -22.08 -19.81 -2.64
N ASP A 394 -21.22 -20.44 -1.83
CA ASP A 394 -21.63 -21.42 -0.80
C ASP A 394 -22.58 -20.78 0.22
N ILE A 395 -22.29 -19.55 0.67
CA ILE A 395 -23.12 -18.78 1.61
C ILE A 395 -24.46 -18.39 0.95
N LEU A 396 -24.43 -17.82 -0.26
CA LEU A 396 -25.63 -17.41 -1.00
C LEU A 396 -26.57 -18.57 -1.30
N ARG A 397 -26.03 -19.76 -1.61
CA ARG A 397 -26.83 -20.94 -1.95
C ARG A 397 -27.29 -21.74 -0.73
N HIS A 398 -26.56 -21.72 0.39
CA HIS A 398 -26.82 -22.55 1.57
C HIS A 398 -26.62 -21.81 2.92
N PRO A 399 -27.27 -20.65 3.16
CA PRO A 399 -27.00 -19.80 4.32
C PRO A 399 -27.21 -20.51 5.68
N GLY A 400 -28.21 -21.39 5.77
CA GLY A 400 -28.49 -22.17 7.00
C GLY A 400 -27.48 -23.27 7.33
N ARG A 401 -26.52 -23.58 6.44
CA ARG A 401 -25.47 -24.61 6.66
C ARG A 401 -24.12 -24.01 7.09
N THR A 402 -23.76 -22.84 6.57
CA THR A 402 -22.50 -22.17 6.93
C THR A 402 -22.53 -21.71 8.39
N TRP A 403 -23.54 -20.96 8.80
CA TRP A 403 -23.64 -20.45 10.18
C TRP A 403 -23.65 -21.57 11.23
N ARG A 404 -24.44 -22.63 10.99
CA ARG A 404 -24.57 -23.78 11.91
C ARG A 404 -23.25 -24.57 12.07
N ARG A 405 -22.33 -24.50 11.10
CA ARG A 405 -21.03 -25.18 11.14
C ARG A 405 -20.06 -24.48 12.09
N ASP A 406 -20.02 -23.15 12.12
CA ASP A 406 -19.16 -22.44 13.07
C ASP A 406 -19.75 -22.45 14.50
N SER A 407 -21.09 -22.44 14.66
CA SER A 407 -21.73 -22.73 15.96
C SER A 407 -21.35 -24.10 16.55
N SER A 408 -21.03 -25.08 15.70
CA SER A 408 -20.58 -26.41 16.15
C SER A 408 -19.10 -26.49 16.56
N LYS A 409 -18.32 -25.43 16.32
CA LYS A 409 -16.91 -25.32 16.73
C LYS A 409 -16.72 -24.54 18.03
N SER A 410 -17.72 -23.78 18.48
CA SER A 410 -17.65 -22.91 19.66
C SER A 410 -18.33 -23.46 20.92
N GLY A 411 -18.69 -24.75 20.92
CA GLY A 411 -19.11 -25.46 22.14
C GLY A 411 -17.90 -25.78 23.03
N PRO A 412 -18.01 -25.70 24.37
CA PRO A 412 -16.94 -26.11 25.29
C PRO A 412 -16.53 -27.56 25.08
N GLN A 413 -15.23 -27.84 25.00
CA GLN A 413 -14.72 -29.20 25.05
C GLN A 413 -14.69 -29.67 26.51
N ASP A 414 -15.75 -30.34 26.94
CA ASP A 414 -15.80 -31.04 28.23
C ASP A 414 -14.72 -32.16 28.26
N PRO A 415 -13.75 -32.12 29.19
CA PRO A 415 -12.67 -33.09 29.25
C PRO A 415 -13.06 -34.42 29.94
N THR A 416 -14.35 -34.68 30.22
CA THR A 416 -14.81 -35.82 31.02
C THR A 416 -15.85 -36.74 30.36
N SER A 417 -15.45 -37.49 29.32
CA SER A 417 -16.20 -38.69 28.90
C SER A 417 -15.30 -39.85 28.44
N LYS A 418 -14.82 -40.64 29.42
CA LYS A 418 -14.43 -42.04 29.20
C LYS A 418 -15.62 -42.94 29.51
N ARG A 419 -16.24 -43.57 28.50
CA ARG A 419 -17.01 -44.81 28.70
C ARG A 419 -16.94 -45.71 27.47
N SER A 420 -16.96 -47.02 27.72
CA SER A 420 -16.56 -48.06 26.77
C SER A 420 -17.72 -48.85 26.16
N SER A 421 -17.65 -49.10 24.86
CA SER A 421 -18.21 -50.29 24.17
C SER A 421 -17.57 -50.39 22.77
N GLY A 422 -17.25 -51.55 22.20
CA GLY A 422 -17.31 -52.92 22.75
C GLY A 422 -17.22 -53.97 21.63
N GLY A 423 -16.10 -54.71 21.57
CA GLY A 423 -15.82 -55.70 20.50
C GLY A 423 -14.97 -55.13 19.35
N SER A 424 -14.07 -55.90 18.70
CA SER A 424 -13.79 -57.34 18.83
C SER A 424 -12.33 -57.68 18.46
N VAL A 425 -11.69 -58.57 19.25
CA VAL A 425 -10.80 -59.72 18.86
C VAL A 425 -9.93 -59.56 17.60
N ARG A 426 -8.59 -59.77 17.52
CA ARG A 426 -7.43 -60.23 18.35
C ARG A 426 -6.16 -59.83 17.51
N PHE A 427 -4.85 -60.02 17.80
CA PHE A 427 -3.94 -60.56 18.85
C PHE A 427 -2.52 -59.96 18.52
N ALA A 428 -1.39 -60.09 19.23
CA ALA A 428 -0.98 -60.64 20.53
C ALA A 428 0.28 -59.85 21.02
N GLU A 429 1.33 -60.51 21.55
CA GLU A 429 2.63 -59.91 21.94
C GLU A 429 3.56 -59.60 20.72
N THR A 430 4.68 -58.85 20.78
CA THR A 430 5.74 -58.74 21.84
C THR A 430 6.46 -57.37 21.94
N SER A 431 7.09 -57.15 23.10
CA SER A 431 8.27 -56.27 23.31
C SER A 431 9.35 -57.09 24.04
N PRO A 432 10.67 -56.78 23.96
CA PRO A 432 11.36 -55.72 24.75
C PRO A 432 12.46 -54.98 23.92
N PHE A 433 13.36 -54.12 24.39
CA PHE A 433 13.68 -53.45 25.69
C PHE A 433 13.54 -51.90 25.50
N ALA A 434 13.52 -50.99 26.48
CA ALA A 434 13.97 -50.92 27.88
C ALA A 434 15.45 -50.49 28.17
N ALA A 435 15.71 -49.19 27.97
CA ALA A 435 16.60 -48.29 28.75
C ALA A 435 18.15 -48.39 28.62
N ILE A 436 18.84 -47.48 29.33
CA ILE A 436 20.32 -47.20 29.41
C ILE A 436 20.86 -46.44 28.18
N GLY A 437 21.78 -45.45 28.25
CA GLY A 437 22.52 -44.81 29.36
C GLY A 437 23.32 -43.57 28.87
N THR A 438 24.10 -42.88 29.72
CA THR A 438 24.64 -41.51 29.46
C THR A 438 26.18 -41.36 29.40
N LEU A 439 26.66 -40.53 28.45
CA LEU A 439 27.95 -39.78 28.43
C LEU A 439 29.26 -40.62 28.35
N PRO A 440 30.46 -40.04 28.02
CA PRO A 440 30.87 -38.61 27.94
C PRO A 440 31.52 -38.13 26.60
N GLU A 441 31.99 -36.87 26.58
CA GLU A 441 32.84 -36.25 25.53
C GLU A 441 34.34 -36.61 25.66
N PRO A 442 35.15 -36.34 24.61
CA PRO A 442 36.19 -35.31 24.76
C PRO A 442 36.32 -34.33 23.56
N GLU A 443 37.10 -33.26 23.77
CA GLU A 443 37.56 -32.25 22.80
C GLU A 443 38.38 -32.91 21.63
N ASP A 444 38.60 -32.33 20.44
CA ASP A 444 38.97 -30.95 20.13
C ASP A 444 38.86 -30.56 18.62
N SER A 445 38.70 -29.27 18.35
CA SER A 445 39.09 -28.52 17.13
C SER A 445 38.30 -28.57 15.79
N ILE A 446 38.46 -27.48 15.03
CA ILE A 446 38.11 -27.21 13.61
C ILE A 446 36.62 -27.15 13.22
N ARG A 447 36.12 -25.90 13.26
CA ARG A 447 34.95 -25.34 12.57
C ARG A 447 34.61 -26.01 11.21
N LYS A 448 33.55 -26.82 11.18
CA LYS A 448 32.78 -27.15 9.97
C LYS A 448 31.40 -26.50 10.04
N MET A 449 30.98 -25.85 8.96
CA MET A 449 29.66 -25.23 8.86
C MET A 449 28.61 -26.31 8.59
N SER A 450 27.80 -26.64 9.60
CA SER A 450 26.70 -27.59 9.47
C SER A 450 25.63 -27.06 8.51
N MET A 451 25.07 -27.94 7.68
CA MET A 451 23.85 -27.64 6.95
C MET A 451 22.69 -27.51 7.96
N PRO A 452 21.79 -26.52 7.83
CA PRO A 452 20.53 -26.55 8.55
C PRO A 452 19.70 -27.74 8.06
N GLU A 453 19.43 -28.69 8.95
CA GLU A 453 18.53 -29.80 8.65
C GLU A 453 17.10 -29.26 8.48
N ALA A 454 16.43 -29.65 7.39
CA ALA A 454 15.17 -29.05 7.00
C ALA A 454 14.03 -29.57 7.90
N GLY A 455 13.61 -28.75 8.87
CA GLY A 455 12.53 -29.07 9.80
C GLY A 455 11.26 -29.55 9.10
N ASP A 456 10.63 -30.59 9.65
CA ASP A 456 9.60 -31.36 8.95
C ASP A 456 8.37 -30.53 8.55
N VAL A 457 7.98 -30.64 7.28
CA VAL A 457 6.91 -29.87 6.64
C VAL A 457 5.59 -30.64 6.73
N THR A 458 5.24 -31.07 7.94
CA THR A 458 3.94 -31.67 8.31
C THR A 458 3.14 -30.81 9.28
N THR A 459 3.73 -29.72 9.81
CA THR A 459 3.02 -28.73 10.65
C THR A 459 1.99 -27.94 9.83
N ARG A 460 0.77 -28.50 9.86
CA ARG A 460 -0.52 -27.92 9.47
C ARG A 460 -0.59 -26.41 9.74
N HIS A 461 -1.19 -25.65 8.81
CA HIS A 461 -1.58 -24.27 9.06
C HIS A 461 -2.62 -24.23 10.20
N GLU A 462 -2.17 -23.88 11.40
CA GLU A 462 -3.05 -23.38 12.44
C GLU A 462 -3.45 -21.94 12.07
N GLY A 463 -4.73 -21.76 11.73
CA GLY A 463 -5.31 -20.43 11.55
C GLY A 463 -5.59 -19.84 12.93
N ILE A 464 -5.22 -18.57 13.12
CA ILE A 464 -5.50 -17.81 14.35
C ILE A 464 -7.00 -17.91 14.67
N PRO A 465 -7.39 -18.40 15.86
CA PRO A 465 -8.79 -18.42 16.27
C PRO A 465 -9.35 -17.00 16.39
N ALA A 466 -10.65 -16.84 16.15
CA ALA A 466 -11.29 -15.54 16.13
C ALA A 466 -11.77 -15.13 17.54
N SER A 467 -10.85 -14.73 18.43
CA SER A 467 -11.14 -14.23 19.79
C SER A 467 -10.70 -12.77 20.04
N TRP A 468 -10.39 -12.02 18.98
CA TRP A 468 -9.79 -10.66 19.02
C TRP A 468 -10.75 -9.52 19.46
N PHE A 469 -11.77 -9.81 20.28
CA PHE A 469 -12.67 -8.80 20.86
C PHE A 469 -13.23 -9.13 22.26
N ASP A 470 -13.14 -10.38 22.74
CA ASP A 470 -13.81 -10.80 23.98
C ASP A 470 -12.88 -10.91 25.21
N GLU A 471 -11.57 -11.07 25.01
CA GLU A 471 -10.63 -11.41 26.11
C GLU A 471 -10.42 -10.26 27.12
N ASP A 472 -10.50 -9.00 26.68
CA ASP A 472 -10.33 -7.83 27.56
C ASP A 472 -11.54 -7.60 28.49
N VAL A 473 -12.74 -8.03 28.10
CA VAL A 473 -13.99 -7.81 28.86
C VAL A 473 -14.15 -8.81 30.01
N GLU A 474 -13.59 -10.01 29.88
CA GLU A 474 -13.57 -11.02 30.96
C GLU A 474 -12.64 -10.63 32.12
N GLN A 475 -11.50 -9.99 31.83
CA GLN A 475 -10.50 -9.67 32.86
C GLN A 475 -10.96 -8.54 33.80
N GLU A 476 -11.59 -7.47 33.29
CA GLU A 476 -12.12 -6.42 34.17
C GLU A 476 -13.25 -6.95 35.08
N LYS A 477 -14.08 -7.87 34.57
CA LYS A 477 -15.17 -8.50 35.34
C LYS A 477 -14.66 -9.38 36.48
N LYS A 478 -13.63 -10.21 36.23
CA LYS A 478 -13.01 -11.04 37.28
C LYS A 478 -12.35 -10.19 38.36
N THR A 479 -11.76 -9.06 38.00
CA THR A 479 -11.03 -8.18 38.93
C THR A 479 -11.97 -7.46 39.92
N ARG A 480 -13.22 -7.13 39.54
CA ARG A 480 -14.19 -6.49 40.45
C ARG A 480 -14.93 -7.45 41.40
N CYS A 481 -14.99 -8.75 41.12
CA CYS A 481 -15.75 -9.72 41.93
C CYS A 481 -14.92 -10.46 42.99
N GLY A 482 -13.61 -10.23 43.08
CA GLY A 482 -12.70 -10.98 43.95
C GLY A 482 -12.65 -10.57 45.43
N HIS A 483 -13.36 -9.51 45.84
CA HIS A 483 -13.10 -8.82 47.12
C HIS A 483 -14.32 -8.72 48.06
N TYR A 484 -15.01 -9.84 48.33
CA TYR A 484 -15.97 -9.90 49.45
C TYR A 484 -16.27 -11.33 49.96
N THR A 485 -15.40 -11.89 50.83
CA THR A 485 -15.75 -12.85 51.90
C THR A 485 -14.50 -13.23 52.72
N GLN A 486 -14.67 -13.36 54.05
CA GLN A 486 -13.68 -13.84 55.04
C GLN A 486 -12.40 -12.99 55.14
N SER A 487 -12.06 -12.36 56.27
CA SER A 487 -12.49 -12.57 57.67
C SER A 487 -13.18 -11.37 58.31
#